data_AF-A0A1U7WBP0-F1
#
_entry.id   AF-A0A1U7WBP0-F1
#
_cell.length_a   1.000
_cell.length_b   1.000
_cell.length_c   1.000
_cell.angle_alpha   90.00
_cell.angle_beta   90.00
_cell.angle_gamma   90.00
#
_symmetry.space_group_name_H-M   'P 1'
#
loop_
_entity.id
_entity.type
_entity.pdbx_description
1 polymer ?
#
loop_
_entity_poly.entity_id
_entity_poly.type
_entity_poly.pdbx_seq_one_letter_code
_entity_poly.pdbx_strand_id
1 'polypeptide(L)'
;MQGLGSQVSVAYKDMCLFPDVQLPVGFKMPKFDLDDEHGDPVAHLRGYWSKMRGTGGKDELLMAYFSQSLSRAVLEWYTHYDASRWYIWDHLAQAFARHFQYNIDIVPDRHSLTKVEKKPSESFREYGFR
;
A
#
# COMPACT_ATOMS: atom_id res chain seq x y z
N MET A 1 31.02 -19.52 14.57
CA MET A 1 29.99 -19.18 13.57
C MET A 1 29.48 -17.78 13.90
N GLN A 2 29.94 -16.76 13.18
CA GLN A 2 29.45 -15.39 13.35
C GLN A 2 28.14 -15.27 12.57
N GLY A 3 27.06 -14.89 13.24
CA GLY A 3 25.79 -14.57 12.60
C GLY A 3 25.97 -13.30 11.77
N LEU A 4 25.86 -13.44 10.44
CA LEU A 4 25.65 -12.30 9.56
C LEU A 4 24.26 -11.75 9.89
N GLY A 5 24.19 -10.72 10.74
CA GLY A 5 23.03 -9.85 10.75
C GLY A 5 22.87 -9.30 9.33
N SER A 6 21.67 -9.39 8.75
CA SER A 6 21.40 -8.83 7.44
C SER A 6 21.70 -7.34 7.49
N GLN A 7 22.86 -6.95 6.98
CA GLN A 7 23.25 -5.55 6.96
C GLN A 7 22.32 -4.88 5.95
N VAL A 8 21.42 -4.04 6.44
CA VAL A 8 20.53 -3.25 5.58
C VAL A 8 21.42 -2.26 4.82
N SER A 9 21.50 -2.43 3.50
CA SER A 9 22.21 -1.48 2.66
C SER A 9 21.44 -0.16 2.62
N VAL A 10 22.16 0.95 2.76
CA VAL A 10 21.64 2.32 2.65
C VAL A 10 22.12 3.01 1.37
N ALA A 11 22.61 2.24 0.39
CA ALA A 11 22.97 2.79 -0.90
C ALA A 11 21.72 3.29 -1.65
N TYR A 12 21.85 4.38 -2.41
CA TYR A 12 20.74 4.99 -3.14
C TYR A 12 19.97 3.99 -4.01
N LYS A 13 20.69 3.09 -4.69
CA LYS A 13 20.11 2.07 -5.58
C LYS A 13 19.33 0.98 -4.85
N ASP A 14 19.63 0.77 -3.58
CA ASP A 14 18.96 -0.24 -2.75
C ASP A 14 17.74 0.35 -2.02
N MET A 15 17.68 1.68 -1.88
CA MET A 15 16.59 2.41 -1.23
C MET A 15 15.57 2.99 -2.22
N CYS A 16 15.98 3.23 -3.48
CA CYS A 16 15.11 3.79 -4.50
C CYS A 16 14.54 2.68 -5.38
N LEU A 17 13.20 2.57 -5.40
CA LEU A 17 12.50 1.57 -6.21
C LEU A 17 12.64 1.82 -7.72
N PHE A 18 12.90 3.07 -8.13
CA PHE A 18 13.03 3.47 -9.53
C PHE A 18 14.20 4.46 -9.72
N PRO A 19 15.45 4.01 -9.59
CA PRO A 19 16.62 4.90 -9.58
C PRO A 19 16.90 5.56 -10.94
N ASP A 20 16.36 5.00 -12.03
CA ASP A 20 16.58 5.48 -13.40
C ASP A 20 15.52 6.50 -13.86
N VAL A 21 14.51 6.79 -13.03
CA VAL A 21 13.41 7.69 -13.39
C VAL A 21 13.86 9.13 -13.33
N GLN A 22 13.89 9.78 -14.50
CA GLN A 22 14.13 11.21 -14.61
C GLN A 22 12.84 12.01 -14.71
N LEU A 23 12.81 13.12 -13.96
CA LEU A 23 11.67 14.02 -13.97
C LEU A 23 11.69 14.95 -15.17
N PRO A 24 10.52 15.22 -15.79
CA PRO A 24 10.41 16.29 -16.77
C PRO A 24 10.87 17.63 -16.18
N VAL A 25 11.58 18.42 -16.99
CA VAL A 25 11.98 19.77 -16.60
C VAL A 25 10.73 20.61 -16.32
N GLY A 26 10.70 21.29 -15.17
CA GLY A 26 9.55 22.10 -14.74
C GLY A 26 8.40 21.31 -14.12
N PHE A 27 8.58 20.01 -13.90
CA PHE A 27 7.61 19.19 -13.17
C PHE A 27 7.39 19.74 -11.75
N LYS A 28 6.12 20.02 -11.41
CA LYS A 28 5.72 20.37 -10.05
C LYS A 28 5.06 19.15 -9.42
N MET A 29 5.58 18.76 -8.26
CA MET A 29 5.00 17.68 -7.47
C MET A 29 3.54 17.97 -7.14
N PRO A 30 2.59 17.08 -7.50
CA PRO A 30 1.22 17.18 -7.01
C PRO A 30 1.18 17.00 -5.49
N LYS A 31 0.32 17.75 -4.81
CA LYS A 31 0.05 17.52 -3.38
C LYS A 31 -0.97 16.40 -3.23
N PHE A 32 -0.58 15.35 -2.53
CA PHE A 32 -1.48 14.28 -2.14
C PHE A 32 -1.98 14.53 -0.72
N ASP A 33 -3.26 14.25 -0.52
CA ASP A 33 -3.77 14.05 0.82
C ASP A 33 -3.41 12.61 1.15
N LEU A 34 -2.84 12.37 2.32
CA LEU A 34 -2.49 11.02 2.73
C LEU A 34 -3.76 10.19 2.77
N ASP A 35 -3.69 8.95 2.30
CA ASP A 35 -4.81 8.02 2.46
C ASP A 35 -5.17 7.87 3.94
N ASP A 36 -6.46 7.74 4.21
CA ASP A 36 -6.91 7.15 5.46
C ASP A 36 -6.65 5.65 5.34
N GLU A 37 -5.96 5.06 6.31
CA GLU A 37 -5.64 3.63 6.36
C GLU A 37 -6.90 2.73 6.21
N HIS A 38 -8.10 3.30 6.45
CA HIS A 38 -9.40 2.63 6.35
C HIS A 38 -10.23 3.06 5.11
N GLY A 39 -9.68 3.85 4.20
CA GLY A 39 -10.37 4.35 3.01
C GLY A 39 -10.58 3.28 1.92
N ASP A 40 -11.52 3.53 1.00
CA ASP A 40 -11.72 2.67 -0.18
C ASP A 40 -10.47 2.73 -1.10
N PRO A 41 -9.74 1.62 -1.28
CA PRO A 41 -8.52 1.62 -2.09
C PRO A 41 -8.77 1.96 -3.56
N VAL A 42 -9.95 1.65 -4.10
CA VAL A 42 -10.30 1.97 -5.50
C VAL A 42 -10.64 3.46 -5.63
N ALA A 43 -11.22 4.08 -4.61
CA ALA A 43 -11.41 5.53 -4.56
C ALA A 43 -10.05 6.25 -4.48
N HIS A 44 -9.11 5.75 -3.66
CA HIS A 44 -7.75 6.29 -3.57
C HIS A 44 -7.03 6.26 -4.92
N LEU A 45 -7.03 5.10 -5.61
CA LEU A 45 -6.42 4.96 -6.94
C LEU A 45 -7.02 5.94 -7.96
N ARG A 46 -8.35 6.14 -7.94
CA ARG A 46 -9.01 7.12 -8.83
C ARG A 46 -8.62 8.57 -8.50
N GLY A 47 -8.54 8.92 -7.23
CA GLY A 47 -8.08 10.23 -6.77
C GLY A 47 -6.63 10.51 -7.18
N TYR A 48 -5.76 9.53 -6.95
CA TYR A 48 -4.35 9.55 -7.34
C TYR A 48 -4.21 9.77 -8.85
N TRP A 49 -4.87 8.95 -9.68
CA TRP A 49 -4.81 9.07 -11.15
C TRP A 49 -5.27 10.44 -11.64
N SER A 50 -6.32 10.99 -11.04
CA SER A 50 -6.84 12.32 -11.38
C SER A 50 -5.82 13.42 -11.11
N LYS A 51 -5.08 13.34 -10.00
CA LYS A 51 -3.97 14.26 -9.67
C LYS A 51 -2.77 14.07 -10.62
N MET A 52 -2.54 12.86 -11.12
CA MET A 52 -1.41 12.53 -12.01
C MET A 52 -1.66 12.72 -13.51
N ARG A 53 -2.89 13.04 -13.94
CA ARG A 53 -3.28 13.14 -15.36
C ARG A 53 -2.42 14.10 -16.21
N GLY A 54 -1.78 15.09 -15.59
CA GLY A 54 -0.91 16.08 -16.27
C GLY A 54 0.57 15.70 -16.36
N THR A 55 0.98 14.54 -15.84
CA THR A 55 2.40 14.22 -15.60
C THR A 55 3.09 13.48 -16.75
N GLY A 56 2.38 13.24 -17.87
CA GLY A 56 2.94 12.52 -19.02
C GLY A 56 2.90 10.99 -18.90
N GLY A 57 2.33 10.45 -17.82
CA GLY A 57 1.81 9.07 -17.78
C GLY A 57 2.84 7.95 -17.94
N LYS A 58 4.09 8.15 -17.51
CA LYS A 58 5.07 7.05 -17.42
C LYS A 58 4.79 6.24 -16.16
N ASP A 59 4.72 4.92 -16.31
CA ASP A 59 4.40 4.01 -15.20
C ASP A 59 5.39 4.12 -14.05
N GLU A 60 6.68 4.25 -14.34
CA GLU A 60 7.70 4.35 -13.31
C GLU A 60 7.59 5.66 -12.50
N LEU A 61 7.14 6.75 -13.14
CA LEU A 61 6.83 8.01 -12.45
C LEU A 61 5.61 7.86 -11.54
N LEU A 62 4.54 7.24 -12.04
CA LEU A 62 3.33 6.98 -11.27
C LEU A 62 3.66 6.12 -10.04
N MET A 63 4.42 5.06 -10.23
CA MET A 63 4.79 4.16 -9.15
C MET A 63 5.72 4.86 -8.15
N ALA A 64 6.76 5.56 -8.59
CA ALA A 64 7.64 6.33 -7.70
C ALA A 64 6.86 7.30 -6.80
N TYR A 65 5.86 7.98 -7.35
CA TYR A 65 5.06 8.96 -6.62
C TYR A 65 3.89 8.40 -5.83
N PHE A 66 3.47 7.17 -6.10
CA PHE A 66 2.41 6.55 -5.35
C PHE A 66 2.74 6.51 -3.86
N SER A 67 3.99 6.23 -3.49
CA SER A 67 4.50 6.26 -2.10
C SER A 67 4.18 7.54 -1.33
N GLN A 68 4.14 8.69 -2.01
CA GLN A 68 3.87 10.00 -1.41
C GLN A 68 2.39 10.22 -1.09
N SER A 69 1.51 9.36 -1.61
CA SER A 69 0.08 9.38 -1.32
C SER A 69 -0.32 8.42 -0.20
N LEU A 70 0.65 7.65 0.34
CA LEU A 70 0.39 6.59 1.31
C LEU A 70 0.77 7.02 2.73
N SER A 71 0.00 6.56 3.69
CA SER A 71 0.19 6.70 5.12
C SER A 71 0.79 5.41 5.69
N ARG A 72 1.63 5.57 6.72
CA ARG A 72 2.21 4.56 7.61
C ARG A 72 2.06 3.10 7.14
N ALA A 73 0.99 2.39 7.54
CA ALA A 73 0.85 0.95 7.28
C ALA A 73 0.82 0.60 5.79
N VAL A 74 0.23 1.49 4.98
CA VAL A 74 0.15 1.35 3.53
C VAL A 74 1.52 1.60 2.88
N LEU A 75 2.29 2.54 3.42
CA LEU A 75 3.68 2.78 3.00
C LEU A 75 4.61 1.62 3.39
N GLU A 76 4.43 1.03 4.57
CA GLU A 76 5.18 -0.16 4.99
C GLU A 76 4.91 -1.33 4.03
N TRP A 77 3.64 -1.59 3.68
CA TRP A 77 3.30 -2.57 2.65
C TRP A 77 3.99 -2.27 1.33
N TYR A 78 3.95 -1.01 0.88
CA TYR A 78 4.52 -0.59 -0.39
C TYR A 78 6.04 -0.76 -0.45
N THR A 79 6.76 -0.50 0.65
CA THR A 79 8.23 -0.59 0.72
C THR A 79 8.74 -2.00 0.97
N HIS A 80 7.96 -2.87 1.63
CA HIS A 80 8.30 -4.28 1.82
C HIS A 80 7.99 -5.14 0.60
N TYR A 81 7.10 -4.67 -0.27
CA TYR A 81 6.83 -5.38 -1.50
C TYR A 81 8.01 -5.22 -2.46
N ASP A 82 8.46 -6.35 -3.00
CA ASP A 82 9.55 -6.43 -3.94
C ASP A 82 9.22 -5.63 -5.21
N ALA A 83 9.71 -4.39 -5.31
CA ALA A 83 9.44 -3.50 -6.44
C ALA A 83 9.96 -4.04 -7.77
N SER A 84 10.84 -5.05 -7.76
CA SER A 84 11.21 -5.78 -8.97
C SER A 84 10.04 -6.58 -9.57
N ARG A 85 8.92 -6.73 -8.86
CA ARG A 85 7.74 -7.45 -9.37
C ARG A 85 6.76 -6.55 -10.11
N TRP A 86 6.91 -5.23 -10.01
CA TRP A 86 5.97 -4.29 -10.60
C TRP A 86 6.70 -3.39 -11.59
N TYR A 87 6.62 -3.74 -12.87
CA TYR A 87 7.24 -2.96 -13.95
C TYR A 87 6.27 -1.99 -14.64
N ILE A 88 4.98 -2.09 -14.34
CA ILE A 88 3.92 -1.24 -14.90
C ILE A 88 2.89 -0.89 -13.83
N TRP A 89 2.27 0.29 -13.97
CA TRP A 89 1.32 0.86 -13.00
C TRP A 89 0.14 -0.06 -12.72
N ASP A 90 -0.37 -0.72 -13.75
CA ASP A 90 -1.52 -1.62 -13.66
C ASP A 90 -1.29 -2.78 -12.68
N HIS A 91 -0.08 -3.38 -12.67
CA HIS A 91 0.24 -4.45 -11.73
C HIS A 91 0.26 -3.95 -10.27
N LEU A 92 0.85 -2.77 -10.03
CA LEU A 92 0.85 -2.15 -8.70
C LEU A 92 -0.59 -1.85 -8.25
N ALA A 93 -1.39 -1.20 -9.11
CA ALA A 93 -2.75 -0.79 -8.79
C ALA A 93 -3.64 -2.01 -8.46
N GLN A 94 -3.50 -3.10 -9.22
CA GLN A 94 -4.22 -4.35 -8.94
C GLN A 94 -3.76 -5.00 -7.63
N ALA A 95 -2.45 -5.03 -7.35
CA ALA A 95 -1.93 -5.58 -6.10
C ALA A 95 -2.42 -4.79 -4.89
N PHE A 96 -2.40 -3.45 -4.99
CA PHE A 96 -2.91 -2.54 -3.98
C PHE A 96 -4.41 -2.76 -3.72
N ALA A 97 -5.22 -2.73 -4.78
CA ALA A 97 -6.66 -2.95 -4.66
C ALA A 97 -6.95 -4.32 -4.02
N ARG A 98 -6.30 -5.40 -4.47
CA ARG A 98 -6.52 -6.72 -3.89
C ARG A 98 -6.12 -6.80 -2.41
N HIS A 99 -4.99 -6.21 -2.04
CA HIS A 99 -4.51 -6.27 -0.65
C HIS A 99 -5.45 -5.53 0.30
N PHE A 100 -5.84 -4.29 -0.05
CA PHE A 100 -6.61 -3.44 0.85
C PHE A 100 -8.12 -3.60 0.71
N GLN A 101 -8.65 -4.06 -0.44
CA GLN A 101 -10.07 -4.41 -0.58
C GLN A 101 -10.40 -5.65 0.26
N TYR A 102 -9.51 -6.64 0.25
CA TYR A 102 -9.69 -7.88 1.01
C TYR A 102 -9.55 -7.66 2.51
N ASN A 103 -8.71 -6.71 2.95
CA ASN A 103 -8.60 -6.35 4.38
C ASN A 103 -9.88 -5.71 4.94
N ILE A 104 -10.65 -4.97 4.13
CA ILE A 104 -11.97 -4.42 4.51
C ILE A 104 -12.99 -5.56 4.69
N ASP A 105 -12.91 -6.62 3.90
CA ASP A 105 -13.85 -7.75 3.95
C ASP A 105 -13.54 -8.75 5.09
N ILE A 106 -12.30 -8.81 5.59
CA ILE A 106 -11.90 -9.75 6.66
C ILE A 106 -11.97 -9.15 8.05
N VAL A 107 -11.60 -7.87 8.22
CA VAL A 107 -11.60 -7.25 9.55
C VAL A 107 -13.05 -6.94 9.92
N PRO A 108 -13.63 -7.62 10.93
CA PRO A 108 -15.00 -7.36 11.29
C PRO A 108 -15.10 -5.95 11.83
N ASP A 109 -15.89 -5.11 11.18
CA ASP A 109 -16.16 -3.77 11.69
C ASP A 109 -16.85 -3.85 13.07
N ARG A 110 -16.87 -2.74 13.80
CA ARG A 110 -17.46 -2.68 15.15
C ARG A 110 -18.93 -3.13 15.19
N HIS A 111 -19.71 -2.86 14.15
CA HIS A 111 -21.10 -3.31 14.06
C HIS A 111 -21.18 -4.82 13.79
N SER A 112 -20.29 -5.35 12.96
CA SER A 112 -20.17 -6.79 12.70
C SER A 112 -19.75 -7.55 13.97
N LEU A 113 -18.82 -7.02 14.77
CA LEU A 113 -18.45 -7.57 16.08
C LEU A 113 -19.60 -7.59 17.08
N THR A 114 -20.46 -6.55 17.11
CA THR A 114 -21.63 -6.54 18.02
C THR A 114 -22.68 -7.60 17.70
N LYS A 115 -22.61 -8.23 16.52
CA LYS A 115 -23.51 -9.31 16.11
C LYS A 115 -22.91 -10.70 16.32
N VAL A 116 -21.64 -10.79 16.74
CA VAL A 116 -21.00 -12.07 17.07
C VAL A 116 -21.46 -12.48 18.47
N GLU A 117 -22.39 -13.41 18.54
CA GLU A 117 -22.82 -14.00 19.82
C GLU A 117 -22.10 -15.32 20.08
N LYS A 118 -21.89 -15.62 21.37
CA LYS A 118 -21.31 -16.88 21.79
C LYS A 118 -22.27 -18.04 21.46
N LYS A 119 -21.80 -19.01 20.68
CA LYS A 119 -22.56 -20.23 20.36
C LYS A 119 -22.75 -21.10 21.62
N PRO A 120 -23.84 -21.88 21.71
CA PRO A 120 -24.06 -22.81 22.82
C PRO A 120 -22.98 -23.89 22.94
N SER A 121 -22.43 -24.33 21.80
CA SER A 121 -21.45 -25.41 21.70
C SER A 121 -19.99 -24.97 21.81
N GLU A 122 -19.69 -23.67 21.83
CA GLU A 122 -18.32 -23.17 21.94
C GLU A 122 -17.97 -22.78 23.38
N SER A 123 -16.72 -22.94 23.75
CA SER A 123 -16.19 -22.50 25.04
C SER A 123 -15.96 -20.98 25.04
N PHE A 124 -15.85 -20.40 26.24
CA PHE A 124 -15.51 -18.98 26.40
C PHE A 124 -14.14 -18.64 25.80
N ARG A 125 -13.18 -19.56 25.92
CA ARG A 125 -11.83 -19.41 25.35
C ARG A 125 -11.90 -19.34 23.83
N GLU A 126 -12.64 -20.25 23.21
CA GLU A 126 -12.83 -20.25 21.75
C GLU A 126 -13.56 -19.00 21.27
N TYR A 127 -14.57 -18.52 21.99
CA TYR A 127 -15.25 -17.26 21.68
C TYR A 127 -14.30 -16.05 21.73
N GLY A 128 -13.43 -15.97 22.74
CA GLY A 128 -12.46 -14.86 22.87
C GLY A 128 -11.33 -14.87 21.85
N PHE A 129 -11.16 -15.96 21.07
CA PHE A 129 -10.19 -16.06 19.97
C PHE A 129 -10.83 -15.87 18.58
N ARG A 130 -12.13 -15.54 18.50
CA ARG A 130 -12.80 -15.17 17.26
C ARG A 130 -12.64 -13.67 16.99
#